data_AF-A0A091FKF3-F1
#
_entry.id   AF-A0A091FKF3-F1
#
_cell.length_a   1.000
_cell.length_b   1.000
_cell.length_c   1.000
_cell.angle_alpha   90.00
_cell.angle_beta   90.00
_cell.angle_gamma   90.00
#
_symmetry.space_group_name_H-M   'P 1'
#
loop_
_entity.id
_entity.type
_entity.pdbx_description
1 polymer ?
#
loop_
_entity_poly.entity_id
_entity_poly.type
_entity_poly.pdbx_seq_one_letter_code
_entity_poly.pdbx_strand_id
1 'polypeptide(L)'
;PAGALALVALLWAPWRALDGAPLAELSGDQDFQLFLHKNLEFTRKIKGDVAALQRVVVSPGCRAGACFSQIRDGLRNYHSSLATVLELLPTHAGLVETLQLDAANLSSNIQQQMEDLGLATVTFPTEDRSPLPVFSSRFQHQVGGFFILANFQRFLETAYRALRHLA
;
A
#
# COMPACT_ATOMS: atom_id res chain seq x y z
N PRO A 1 0.54 -28.43 -0.80
CA PRO A 1 -0.58 -28.32 -1.75
C PRO A 1 -0.18 -27.55 -3.02
N ALA A 2 -0.40 -28.15 -4.18
CA ALA A 2 0.23 -27.83 -5.48
C ALA A 2 0.03 -26.40 -6.03
N GLY A 3 -0.78 -25.54 -5.39
CA GLY A 3 -1.03 -24.17 -5.85
C GLY A 3 0.10 -23.17 -5.58
N ALA A 4 0.84 -23.31 -4.47
CA ALA A 4 1.94 -22.39 -4.13
C ALA A 4 3.18 -22.59 -5.01
N LEU A 5 3.40 -23.82 -5.50
CA LEU A 5 4.48 -24.13 -6.44
C LEU A 5 4.19 -23.64 -7.86
N ALA A 6 2.91 -23.45 -8.22
CA ALA A 6 2.51 -22.90 -9.52
C ALA A 6 2.78 -21.38 -9.64
N LEU A 7 2.56 -20.63 -8.57
CA LEU A 7 2.83 -19.18 -8.53
C LEU A 7 4.34 -18.86 -8.51
N VAL A 8 5.14 -19.66 -7.80
CA VAL A 8 6.61 -19.54 -7.83
C VAL A 8 7.17 -19.92 -9.20
N ALA A 9 6.59 -20.92 -9.89
CA ALA A 9 7.00 -21.28 -11.25
C ALA A 9 6.70 -20.18 -12.29
N LEU A 10 5.62 -19.40 -12.12
CA LEU A 10 5.30 -18.25 -12.99
C LEU A 10 6.24 -17.06 -12.76
N LEU A 11 6.66 -16.82 -11.51
CA LEU A 11 7.64 -15.79 -11.16
C LEU A 11 9.08 -16.17 -11.60
N TRP A 12 9.33 -17.45 -11.85
CA TRP A 12 10.58 -18.03 -12.36
C TRP A 12 10.48 -18.48 -13.82
N ALA A 13 9.49 -18.00 -14.59
CA ALA A 13 9.51 -18.19 -16.03
C ALA A 13 10.86 -17.65 -16.54
N PRO A 14 11.67 -18.49 -17.22
CA PRO A 14 13.03 -18.14 -17.52
C PRO A 14 12.98 -16.99 -18.52
N TRP A 15 13.40 -15.82 -18.08
CA TRP A 15 14.09 -14.88 -18.95
C TRP A 15 15.38 -15.59 -19.37
N ARG A 16 15.28 -16.54 -20.31
CA ARG A 16 16.42 -16.80 -21.18
C ARG A 16 16.57 -15.49 -21.93
N ALA A 17 17.50 -14.65 -21.49
CA ALA A 17 18.05 -13.64 -22.36
C ALA A 17 18.35 -14.37 -23.67
N LEU A 18 17.65 -14.00 -24.74
CA LEU A 18 17.92 -14.56 -26.05
C LEU A 18 19.40 -14.27 -26.30
N ASP A 19 20.22 -15.31 -26.44
CA ASP A 19 21.62 -15.14 -26.80
C ASP A 19 21.64 -14.30 -28.08
N GLY A 20 22.19 -13.10 -27.99
CA GLY A 20 22.32 -12.22 -29.14
C GLY A 20 23.22 -12.91 -30.15
N ALA A 21 22.65 -13.39 -31.25
CA ALA A 21 23.44 -13.92 -32.35
C ALA A 21 24.35 -12.78 -32.85
N PRO A 22 25.66 -13.00 -33.04
CA PRO A 22 26.51 -12.02 -33.70
C PRO A 22 25.87 -11.67 -35.06
N LEU A 23 25.84 -10.39 -35.41
CA LEU A 23 25.30 -9.87 -36.67
C LEU A 23 26.12 -10.43 -37.84
N ALA A 24 25.90 -11.70 -38.17
CA ALA A 24 26.43 -12.33 -39.35
C ALA A 24 25.73 -11.70 -40.56
N GLU A 25 26.53 -11.49 -41.61
CA GLU A 25 26.20 -10.78 -42.84
C GLU A 25 24.72 -10.94 -43.21
N LEU A 26 24.04 -9.79 -43.20
CA LEU A 26 22.64 -9.66 -43.58
C LEU A 26 22.44 -10.40 -44.90
N SER A 27 21.74 -11.53 -44.86
CA SER A 27 21.21 -12.14 -46.08
C SER A 27 20.45 -11.03 -46.80
N GLY A 28 20.87 -10.72 -48.03
CA GLY A 28 20.26 -9.70 -48.90
C GLY A 28 18.85 -10.07 -49.36
N ASP A 29 18.23 -11.05 -48.71
CA ASP A 29 16.85 -11.46 -48.87
C ASP A 29 15.92 -10.38 -48.31
N GLN A 30 15.27 -9.68 -49.23
CA GLN A 30 14.37 -8.58 -48.97
C GLN A 30 13.18 -8.99 -48.08
N ASP A 31 12.70 -10.24 -48.21
CA ASP A 31 11.56 -10.73 -47.42
C ASP A 31 11.96 -10.99 -45.97
N PHE A 32 13.18 -11.47 -45.75
CA PHE A 32 13.73 -11.65 -44.41
C PHE A 32 13.99 -10.31 -43.70
N GLN A 33 14.51 -9.31 -44.42
CA GLN A 33 14.69 -7.96 -43.88
C GLN A 33 13.34 -7.31 -43.51
N LEU A 34 12.32 -7.50 -44.34
CA LEU A 34 10.97 -7.02 -44.08
C LEU A 34 10.34 -7.71 -42.85
N PHE A 35 10.57 -9.00 -42.70
CA PHE A 35 10.16 -9.77 -41.52
C PHE A 35 10.80 -9.22 -40.24
N LEU A 36 12.12 -9.00 -40.24
CA LEU A 36 12.82 -8.44 -39.09
C LEU A 36 12.31 -7.05 -38.73
N HIS A 37 12.15 -6.18 -39.73
CA HIS A 37 11.66 -4.82 -39.52
C HIS A 37 10.29 -4.80 -38.82
N LYS A 38 9.33 -5.58 -39.33
CA LYS A 38 7.98 -5.68 -38.74
C LYS A 38 8.02 -6.20 -37.30
N ASN A 39 8.79 -7.24 -37.03
CA ASN A 39 8.87 -7.82 -35.68
C ASN A 39 9.56 -6.88 -34.67
N LEU A 40 10.54 -6.08 -35.11
CA LEU A 40 11.13 -5.04 -34.27
C LEU A 40 10.11 -3.95 -33.92
N GLU A 41 9.29 -3.51 -34.88
CA GLU A 41 8.22 -2.55 -34.62
C GLU A 41 7.18 -3.08 -33.63
N PHE A 42 6.74 -4.33 -33.81
CA PHE A 42 5.83 -4.99 -32.86
C PHE A 42 6.43 -5.09 -31.46
N THR A 43 7.69 -5.51 -31.35
CA THR A 43 8.40 -5.60 -30.06
C THR A 43 8.48 -4.24 -29.38
N ARG A 44 8.77 -3.17 -30.13
CA ARG A 44 8.80 -1.81 -29.61
C ARG A 44 7.42 -1.36 -29.12
N LYS A 45 6.35 -1.68 -29.85
CA LYS A 45 4.97 -1.37 -29.49
C LYS A 45 4.55 -2.11 -28.22
N ILE A 46 4.79 -3.42 -28.14
CA ILE A 46 4.47 -4.24 -26.95
C ILE A 46 5.20 -3.71 -25.72
N LYS A 47 6.49 -3.35 -25.85
CA LYS A 47 7.23 -2.72 -24.74
C LYS A 47 6.60 -1.40 -24.29
N GLY A 48 6.13 -0.59 -25.23
CA GLY A 48 5.40 0.65 -24.94
C GLY A 48 4.09 0.40 -24.20
N ASP A 49 3.30 -0.56 -24.67
CA ASP A 49 2.02 -0.96 -24.08
C ASP A 49 2.21 -1.52 -22.65
N VAL A 50 3.24 -2.35 -22.42
CA VAL A 50 3.61 -2.84 -21.08
C VAL A 50 4.04 -1.71 -20.15
N ALA A 51 4.83 -0.75 -20.63
CA ALA A 51 5.24 0.40 -19.82
C ALA A 51 4.08 1.35 -19.51
N ALA A 52 3.06 1.45 -20.38
CA ALA A 52 1.83 2.19 -20.10
C ALA A 52 0.98 1.45 -19.05
N LEU A 53 0.82 0.13 -19.18
CA LEU A 53 0.14 -0.71 -18.19
C LEU A 53 0.83 -0.67 -16.83
N GLN A 54 2.16 -0.69 -16.77
CA GLN A 54 2.91 -0.53 -15.52
C GLN A 54 2.65 0.81 -14.85
N ARG A 55 2.47 1.90 -15.60
CA ARG A 55 2.13 3.22 -15.02
C ARG A 55 0.68 3.31 -14.51
N VAL A 56 -0.25 2.54 -15.09
CA VAL A 56 -1.60 2.34 -14.54
C VAL A 56 -1.53 1.50 -13.25
N VAL A 57 -0.70 0.45 -13.25
CA VAL A 57 -0.47 -0.42 -12.08
C VAL A 57 0.30 0.31 -10.97
N VAL A 58 1.13 1.31 -11.31
CA VAL A 58 1.92 2.13 -10.37
C VAL A 58 1.45 3.59 -10.46
N SER A 59 0.22 3.86 -10.02
CA SER A 59 -0.30 5.23 -9.90
C SER A 59 0.45 6.04 -8.81
N PRO A 60 0.82 7.32 -9.02
CA PRO A 60 1.74 8.06 -8.15
C PRO A 60 1.14 8.69 -6.88
N GLY A 61 -0.17 8.58 -6.64
CA GLY A 61 -0.79 9.23 -5.46
C GLY A 61 -0.80 8.38 -4.18
N CYS A 62 -0.77 7.07 -4.34
CA CYS A 62 -0.67 6.09 -3.27
C CYS A 62 -0.15 4.80 -3.93
N ARG A 63 1.12 4.46 -3.76
CA ARG A 63 1.54 3.08 -3.99
C ARG A 63 0.71 2.26 -3.02
N ALA A 64 -0.21 1.41 -3.47
CA ALA A 64 -1.27 0.82 -2.62
C ALA A 64 -0.74 0.31 -1.28
N GLY A 65 0.43 -0.35 -1.26
CA GLY A 65 1.11 -0.77 -0.02
C GLY A 65 1.52 0.36 0.92
N ALA A 66 2.05 1.47 0.41
CA ALA A 66 2.37 2.66 1.22
C ALA A 66 1.10 3.37 1.73
N CYS A 67 0.03 3.35 0.94
CA CYS A 67 -1.28 3.87 1.34
C CYS A 67 -1.84 3.07 2.51
N PHE A 68 -1.92 1.76 2.34
CA PHE A 68 -2.44 0.85 3.35
C PHE A 68 -1.59 0.88 4.62
N SER A 69 -0.25 0.93 4.51
CA SER A 69 0.62 1.05 5.68
C SER A 69 0.35 2.35 6.44
N GLN A 70 0.25 3.50 5.76
CA GLN A 70 -0.03 4.79 6.41
C GLN A 70 -1.40 4.81 7.10
N ILE A 71 -2.44 4.26 6.46
CA ILE A 71 -3.77 4.21 7.08
C ILE A 71 -3.75 3.28 8.31
N ARG A 72 -3.17 2.09 8.17
CA ARG A 72 -3.03 1.12 9.28
C ARG A 72 -2.27 1.71 10.46
N ASP A 73 -1.11 2.32 10.21
CA ASP A 73 -0.25 2.86 11.26
C ASP A 73 -0.90 4.09 11.93
N GLY A 74 -1.57 4.93 11.15
CA GLY A 74 -2.40 6.02 11.68
C GLY A 74 -3.52 5.53 12.61
N LEU A 75 -4.26 4.49 12.21
CA LEU A 75 -5.32 3.90 13.04
C LEU A 75 -4.79 3.36 14.37
N ARG A 76 -3.63 2.68 14.38
CA ARG A 76 -2.99 2.20 15.61
C ARG A 76 -2.56 3.35 16.52
N ASN A 77 -2.02 4.43 15.97
CA ASN A 77 -1.61 5.60 16.74
C ASN A 77 -2.82 6.32 17.36
N TYR A 78 -3.91 6.46 16.60
CA TYR A 78 -5.15 7.06 17.13
C TYR A 78 -5.83 6.16 18.17
N HIS A 79 -5.82 4.83 18.01
CA HIS A 79 -6.31 3.92 19.05
C HIS A 79 -5.64 4.19 20.40
N SER A 80 -4.31 4.34 20.40
CA SER A 80 -3.55 4.69 21.62
C SER A 80 -3.93 6.08 22.15
N SER A 81 -4.05 7.07 21.26
CA SER A 81 -4.39 8.45 21.64
C SER A 81 -5.82 8.60 22.18
N LEU A 82 -6.76 7.75 21.74
CA LEU A 82 -8.14 7.75 22.23
C LEU A 82 -8.24 7.31 23.71
N ALA A 83 -7.24 6.60 24.24
CA ALA A 83 -7.19 6.29 25.67
C ALA A 83 -7.14 7.57 26.53
N THR A 84 -6.46 8.62 26.05
CA THR A 84 -6.48 9.94 26.68
C THR A 84 -7.88 10.57 26.68
N VAL A 85 -8.64 10.38 25.61
CA VAL A 85 -10.01 10.94 25.48
C VAL A 85 -10.97 10.22 26.42
N LEU A 86 -10.75 8.92 26.66
CA LEU A 86 -11.51 8.13 27.63
C LEU A 86 -11.43 8.73 29.04
N GLU A 87 -10.23 9.16 29.45
CA GLU A 87 -10.02 9.80 30.76
C GLU A 87 -10.74 11.16 30.89
N LEU A 88 -10.92 11.89 29.79
CA LEU A 88 -11.62 13.18 29.76
C LEU A 88 -13.13 13.04 29.78
N LEU A 89 -13.64 11.99 29.13
CA LEU A 89 -15.06 11.79 28.88
C LEU A 89 -15.54 10.48 29.52
N PRO A 90 -15.39 10.29 30.85
CA PRO A 90 -15.76 9.04 31.50
C PRO A 90 -17.27 8.74 31.36
N THR A 91 -18.10 9.79 31.28
CA THR A 91 -19.55 9.66 31.02
C THR A 91 -19.86 9.11 29.63
N HIS A 92 -18.93 9.23 28.68
CA HIS A 92 -19.07 8.75 27.30
C HIS A 92 -18.10 7.60 26.99
N ALA A 93 -17.64 6.87 28.02
CA ALA A 93 -16.64 5.82 27.89
C ALA A 93 -16.99 4.80 26.79
N GLY A 94 -18.25 4.35 26.76
CA GLY A 94 -18.72 3.38 25.75
C GLY A 94 -18.60 3.88 24.30
N LEU A 95 -18.74 5.19 24.04
CA LEU A 95 -18.54 5.75 22.69
C LEU A 95 -17.06 5.74 22.31
N VAL A 96 -16.17 6.07 23.25
CA VAL A 96 -14.72 6.08 23.01
C VAL A 96 -14.20 4.65 22.82
N GLU A 97 -14.68 3.69 23.62
CA GLU A 97 -14.34 2.27 23.50
C GLU A 97 -14.83 1.68 22.17
N THR A 98 -16.05 2.03 21.75
CA THR A 98 -16.57 1.63 20.42
C THR A 98 -15.69 2.18 19.31
N LEU A 99 -15.31 3.46 19.41
CA LEU A 99 -14.43 4.11 18.43
C LEU A 99 -13.03 3.46 18.37
N GLN A 100 -12.47 3.08 19.52
CA GLN A 100 -11.22 2.33 19.59
C GLN A 100 -11.36 0.96 18.92
N LEU A 101 -12.43 0.21 19.25
CA LEU A 101 -12.70 -1.10 18.66
C LEU A 101 -12.85 -1.01 17.13
N ASP A 102 -13.60 -0.02 16.63
CA ASP A 102 -13.79 0.20 15.20
C ASP A 102 -12.48 0.56 14.49
N ALA A 103 -11.63 1.39 15.11
CA ALA A 103 -10.30 1.72 14.58
C ALA A 103 -9.39 0.48 14.52
N ALA A 104 -9.42 -0.36 15.57
CA ALA A 104 -8.65 -1.61 15.61
C ALA A 104 -9.13 -2.60 14.53
N ASN A 105 -10.45 -2.77 14.39
CA ASN A 105 -11.05 -3.63 13.38
C ASN A 105 -10.67 -3.18 11.96
N LEU A 106 -10.77 -1.88 11.66
CA LEU A 106 -10.36 -1.34 10.37
C LEU A 106 -8.86 -1.54 10.11
N SER A 107 -8.01 -1.31 11.13
CA SER A 107 -6.57 -1.55 11.01
C SER A 107 -6.27 -3.02 10.72
N SER A 108 -7.00 -3.95 11.35
CA SER A 108 -6.83 -5.39 11.15
C SER A 108 -7.27 -5.81 9.75
N ASN A 109 -8.40 -5.30 9.27
CA ASN A 109 -8.89 -5.57 7.92
C ASN A 109 -7.91 -5.07 6.84
N ILE A 110 -7.35 -3.87 7.02
CA ILE A 110 -6.33 -3.33 6.11
C ILE A 110 -5.04 -4.15 6.15
N GLN A 111 -4.61 -4.58 7.35
CA GLN A 111 -3.46 -5.46 7.50
C GLN A 111 -3.66 -6.78 6.74
N GLN A 112 -4.82 -7.42 6.89
CA GLN A 112 -5.15 -8.65 6.16
C GLN A 112 -5.13 -8.42 4.64
N GLN A 113 -5.71 -7.32 4.16
CA GLN A 113 -5.69 -6.98 2.74
C GLN A 113 -4.25 -6.78 2.21
N MET A 114 -3.36 -6.18 3.02
CA MET A 114 -1.95 -6.04 2.65
C MET A 114 -1.24 -7.40 2.56
N GLU A 115 -1.56 -8.33 3.47
CA GLU A 115 -1.02 -9.68 3.46
C GLU A 115 -1.48 -10.46 2.21
N ASP A 116 -2.77 -10.39 1.89
CA ASP A 116 -3.36 -11.05 0.72
C ASP A 116 -2.76 -10.53 -0.60
N LEU A 117 -2.41 -9.23 -0.65
CA LEU A 117 -1.76 -8.60 -1.81
C LEU A 117 -0.24 -8.81 -1.85
N GLY A 118 0.36 -9.52 -0.89
CA GLY A 118 1.82 -9.69 -0.79
C GLY A 118 2.55 -8.37 -0.51
N LEU A 119 1.86 -7.36 0.02
CA LEU A 119 2.37 -6.03 0.36
C LEU A 119 2.93 -5.96 1.78
N ALA A 120 3.08 -7.10 2.46
CA ALA A 120 3.61 -7.18 3.82
C ALA A 120 5.05 -6.65 3.88
N THR A 121 5.17 -5.35 4.14
CA THR A 121 6.43 -4.70 4.49
C THR A 121 6.88 -5.25 5.83
N VAL A 122 8.09 -5.84 5.81
CA VAL A 122 8.99 -6.17 6.92
C VAL A 122 8.51 -5.61 8.26
N THR A 123 8.22 -6.50 9.20
CA THR A 123 8.13 -6.19 10.63
C THR A 123 9.41 -5.48 11.05
N PHE A 124 9.39 -4.16 11.10
CA PHE A 124 10.38 -3.41 11.86
C PHE A 124 10.22 -3.80 13.34
N PRO A 125 11.33 -3.85 14.09
CA PRO A 125 11.27 -4.19 15.50
C PRO A 125 10.29 -3.26 16.20
N THR A 126 9.57 -3.80 17.16
CA THR A 126 8.65 -3.12 18.07
C THR A 126 9.41 -2.07 18.89
N GLU A 127 9.83 -0.99 18.25
CA GLU A 127 10.50 0.15 18.88
C GLU A 127 9.68 1.40 18.57
N ASP A 128 9.43 2.17 19.63
CA ASP A 128 8.57 3.34 19.69
C ASP A 128 7.07 3.11 19.53
N ARG A 129 6.51 2.40 20.51
CA ARG A 129 5.20 2.83 21.04
C ARG A 129 5.39 4.29 21.49
N SER A 130 5.01 5.22 20.62
CA SER A 130 5.12 6.66 20.91
C SER A 130 4.51 6.90 22.29
N PRO A 131 5.24 7.57 23.21
CA PRO A 131 4.75 7.83 24.54
C PRO A 131 3.37 8.47 24.44
N LEU A 132 2.41 7.98 25.23
CA LEU A 132 1.10 8.63 25.32
C LEU A 132 1.33 10.11 25.65
N PRO A 133 0.59 11.04 25.03
CA PRO A 133 0.74 12.44 25.33
C PRO A 133 0.48 12.67 26.82
N VAL A 134 1.49 13.20 27.52
CA VAL A 134 1.38 13.55 28.93
C VAL A 134 0.90 15.00 29.01
N PHE A 135 -0.29 15.20 29.57
CA PHE A 135 -0.85 16.53 29.75
C PHE A 135 -0.52 17.04 31.15
N SER A 136 0.14 18.19 31.24
CA SER A 136 0.57 18.77 32.52
C SER A 136 -0.54 19.55 33.22
N SER A 137 -1.68 19.77 32.57
CA SER A 137 -2.84 20.48 33.15
C SER A 137 -4.17 19.99 32.58
N ARG A 138 -5.25 20.21 33.34
CA ARG A 138 -6.62 19.90 32.89
C ARG A 138 -7.00 20.64 31.59
N PHE A 139 -6.54 21.89 31.43
CA PHE A 139 -6.77 22.65 30.21
C PHE A 139 -6.06 22.02 29.01
N GLN A 140 -4.78 21.65 29.15
CA GLN A 140 -4.04 20.94 28.09
C GLN A 140 -4.68 19.59 27.76
N HIS A 141 -5.17 18.87 28.77
CA HIS A 141 -5.87 17.61 28.57
C HIS A 141 -7.14 17.80 27.74
N GLN A 142 -7.99 18.78 28.09
CA GLN A 142 -9.21 19.10 27.34
C GLN A 142 -8.94 19.54 25.89
N VAL A 143 -8.00 20.47 25.70
CA VAL A 143 -7.62 20.97 24.36
C VAL A 143 -6.96 19.87 23.53
N GLY A 144 -6.11 19.05 24.16
CA GLY A 144 -5.48 17.88 23.56
C GLY A 144 -6.51 16.85 23.09
N GLY A 145 -7.50 16.53 23.93
CA GLY A 145 -8.60 15.64 23.58
C GLY A 145 -9.40 16.15 22.38
N PHE A 146 -9.70 17.46 22.33
CA PHE A 146 -10.36 18.07 21.17
C PHE A 146 -9.52 17.92 19.89
N PHE A 147 -8.21 18.20 19.94
CA PHE A 147 -7.34 18.05 18.77
C PHE A 147 -7.20 16.60 18.32
N ILE A 148 -7.13 15.64 19.24
CA ILE A 148 -7.10 14.20 18.92
C ILE A 148 -8.34 13.83 18.10
N LEU A 149 -9.54 14.20 18.58
CA LEU A 149 -10.80 13.90 17.88
C LEU A 149 -10.90 14.61 16.52
N ALA A 150 -10.57 15.91 16.47
CA ALA A 150 -10.64 16.68 15.23
C ALA A 150 -9.67 16.18 14.16
N ASN A 151 -8.45 15.80 14.57
CA ASN A 151 -7.46 15.25 13.65
C ASN A 151 -7.82 13.83 13.23
N PHE A 152 -8.37 13.02 14.14
CA PHE A 152 -8.84 11.67 13.81
C PHE A 152 -9.96 11.70 12.77
N GLN A 153 -10.92 12.63 12.91
CA GLN A 153 -11.97 12.81 11.91
C GLN A 153 -11.40 13.14 10.52
N ARG A 154 -10.50 14.13 10.41
CA ARG A 154 -9.88 14.48 9.12
C ARG A 154 -9.06 13.33 8.53
N PHE A 155 -8.40 12.58 9.39
CA PHE A 155 -7.67 11.38 8.99
C PHE A 155 -8.63 10.33 8.39
N LEU A 156 -9.76 10.04 9.05
CA LEU A 156 -10.76 9.09 8.54
C LEU A 156 -11.37 9.54 7.21
N GLU A 157 -11.65 10.83 7.03
CA GLU A 157 -12.12 11.37 5.74
C GLU A 157 -11.09 11.15 4.62
N THR A 158 -9.81 11.35 4.94
CA THR A 158 -8.71 11.14 3.98
C THR A 158 -8.53 9.66 3.67
N ALA A 159 -8.55 8.80 4.69
CA ALA A 159 -8.48 7.35 4.55
C ALA A 159 -9.64 6.82 3.70
N TYR A 160 -10.87 7.31 3.93
CA TYR A 160 -12.04 6.94 3.13
C TYR A 160 -11.86 7.28 1.65
N ARG A 161 -11.40 8.51 1.34
CA ARG A 161 -11.13 8.92 -0.05
C ARG A 161 -10.05 8.04 -0.69
N ALA A 162 -8.96 7.79 0.03
CA ALA A 162 -7.87 6.95 -0.44
C ALA A 162 -8.36 5.52 -0.74
N LEU A 163 -9.09 4.89 0.17
CA LEU A 163 -9.67 3.55 -0.01
C LEU A 163 -10.63 3.52 -1.21
N ARG A 164 -11.44 4.55 -1.41
CA ARG A 164 -12.33 4.66 -2.58
C ARG A 164 -11.56 4.74 -3.90
N HIS A 165 -10.38 5.34 -3.92
CA HIS A 165 -9.53 5.38 -5.12
C HIS A 165 -8.79 4.06 -5.39
N LEU A 166 -8.74 3.16 -4.42
CA LEU A 166 -8.12 1.84 -4.53
C LEU A 166 -9.12 0.72 -4.86
N ALA A 167 -10.43 1.01 -4.79
CA ALA A 167 -11.53 0.12 -5.15
C ALA A 167 -11.93 0.28 -6.62
#